data_AF-A0A977PUE7-F1
#
_entry.id   AF-A0A977PUE7-F1
#
_cell.length_a   1.000
_cell.length_b   1.000
_cell.length_c   1.000
_cell.angle_alpha   90.00
_cell.angle_beta   90.00
_cell.angle_gamma   90.00
#
_symmetry.space_group_name_H-M   'P 1'
#
loop_
_entity.id
_entity.type
_entity.pdbx_description
1 polymer ?
#
loop_
_entity_poly.entity_id
_entity_poly.type
_entity_poly.pdbx_seq_one_letter_code
_entity_poly.pdbx_strand_id
1 'polypeptide(L)' 'MVTLTDVLEAVEQLTDEEQEAFADIIRQRQIERRRDEIARDAQESRLAYRAGLLPSYTAEEAIAHLEMVLETSDEL' A
#
# COMPACT_ATOMS: atom_id res chain seq x y z
N MET A 1 -9.90 7.87 -22.43
CA MET A 1 -9.14 7.99 -21.17
C MET A 1 -9.84 9.08 -20.38
N VAL A 2 -10.29 8.79 -19.17
CA VAL A 2 -10.91 9.79 -18.30
C VAL A 2 -9.80 10.55 -17.59
N THR A 3 -9.85 11.88 -17.57
CA THR A 3 -8.88 12.73 -16.87
C THR A 3 -9.31 12.97 -15.43
N LEU A 4 -8.37 13.41 -14.58
CA LEU A 4 -8.71 13.81 -13.21
C LEU A 4 -9.75 14.94 -13.20
N THR A 5 -9.64 15.89 -14.12
CA THR A 5 -10.59 16.99 -14.29
C THR A 5 -11.98 16.47 -14.62
N ASP A 6 -12.12 15.53 -15.56
CA ASP A 6 -13.41 14.94 -15.91
C ASP A 6 -14.07 14.24 -14.70
N VAL A 7 -13.29 13.61 -13.82
CA VAL A 7 -13.81 12.96 -12.60
C VAL A 7 -14.23 14.00 -11.56
N LEU A 8 -13.43 15.05 -11.37
CA LEU A 8 -13.76 16.12 -10.43
C LEU A 8 -15.05 16.82 -10.84
N GLU A 9 -15.18 17.19 -12.11
CA GLU A 9 -16.41 17.81 -12.63
C GLU A 9 -17.63 16.89 -12.43
N ALA A 10 -17.47 15.57 -12.57
CA ALA A 10 -18.55 14.63 -12.33
C ALA A 10 -18.92 14.49 -10.84
N VAL A 11 -17.93 14.53 -9.94
CA VAL A 11 -18.16 14.50 -8.48
C VAL A 11 -18.81 15.79 -8.01
N GLU A 12 -18.45 16.95 -8.59
CA GLU A 12 -19.06 18.25 -8.27
C GLU A 12 -20.55 18.34 -8.62
N GLN A 13 -21.07 17.46 -9.50
CA GLN A 13 -22.51 17.37 -9.78
C GLN A 13 -23.29 16.58 -8.73
N LEU A 14 -22.61 15.90 -7.79
CA LEU A 14 -23.23 15.17 -6.70
C LEU A 14 -23.61 16.11 -5.56
N THR A 15 -24.59 15.72 -4.76
CA THR A 15 -24.89 16.40 -3.50
C THR A 15 -23.72 16.28 -2.52
N ASP A 16 -23.63 17.19 -1.54
CA ASP A 16 -22.56 17.17 -0.52
C ASP A 16 -22.48 15.81 0.21
N GLU A 17 -23.62 15.20 0.51
CA GLU A 17 -23.70 13.87 1.14
C GLU A 17 -23.15 12.76 0.23
N GLU A 18 -23.44 12.82 -1.06
CA GLU A 18 -22.93 11.86 -2.05
C GLU A 18 -21.44 12.06 -2.34
N GLN A 19 -20.94 13.31 -2.30
CA GLN A 19 -19.52 13.61 -2.42
C GLN A 19 -18.71 13.02 -1.25
N GLU A 20 -19.22 13.17 -0.02
CA GLU A 20 -18.61 12.56 1.17
C GLU A 20 -18.60 11.03 1.07
N ALA A 21 -19.74 10.43 0.69
CA ALA A 21 -19.83 9.00 0.47
C ALA A 21 -18.87 8.50 -0.63
N PHE A 22 -18.70 9.27 -1.70
CA PHE A 22 -17.73 8.96 -2.76
C PHE A 22 -16.30 8.95 -2.22
N ALA A 23 -15.92 9.97 -1.44
CA ALA A 23 -14.59 10.05 -0.82
C ALA A 23 -14.30 8.84 0.07
N ASP A 24 -15.27 8.43 0.89
CA ASP A 24 -15.17 7.26 1.76
C ASP A 24 -15.00 5.96 0.96
N ILE A 25 -15.79 5.77 -0.10
CA ILE A 25 -15.68 4.59 -0.97
C ILE A 25 -14.29 4.51 -1.61
N ILE A 26 -13.78 5.62 -2.13
CA ILE A 26 -12.45 5.67 -2.75
C ILE A 26 -11.37 5.34 -1.73
N ARG A 27 -11.44 5.93 -0.53
CA ARG A 27 -10.51 5.66 0.58
C ARG A 27 -10.52 4.18 0.96
N GLN A 28 -11.69 3.59 1.15
CA GLN A 28 -11.81 2.18 1.50
C GLN A 28 -11.18 1.28 0.41
N ARG A 29 -11.46 1.57 -0.86
CA ARG A 29 -10.87 0.81 -1.98
C ARG A 29 -9.35 0.92 -2.04
N GLN A 30 -8.78 2.07 -1.70
CA GLN A 30 -7.33 2.23 -1.62
C GLN A 30 -6.73 1.37 -0.49
N ILE A 31 -7.37 1.35 0.68
CA ILE A 31 -6.96 0.52 1.82
C ILE A 31 -6.99 -0.95 1.44
N GLU A 32 -8.08 -1.44 0.82
CA GLU A 32 -8.18 -2.86 0.44
C GLU A 32 -7.12 -3.24 -0.60
N ARG A 33 -6.87 -2.40 -1.61
CA ARG A 33 -5.78 -2.65 -2.58
C ARG A 33 -4.42 -2.74 -1.89
N ARG A 34 -4.14 -1.85 -0.93
CA ARG A 34 -2.88 -1.88 -0.19
C ARG A 34 -2.75 -3.14 0.67
N ARG A 35 -3.85 -3.61 1.27
CA ARG A 35 -3.87 -4.88 2.01
C ARG A 35 -3.59 -6.07 1.11
N ASP A 36 -4.18 -6.09 -0.09
CA ASP A 36 -3.94 -7.16 -1.08
C ASP A 36 -2.49 -7.19 -1.54
N GLU A 37 -1.86 -6.02 -1.75
CA GLU A 37 -0.43 -5.90 -2.03
C GLU A 37 0.42 -6.48 -0.90
N ILE A 38 0.19 -6.04 0.34
CA ILE A 38 0.93 -6.53 1.50
C ILE A 38 0.77 -8.04 1.68
N ALA A 39 -0.45 -8.56 1.49
CA ALA A 39 -0.71 -9.99 1.60
C ALA A 39 0.05 -10.80 0.53
N ARG A 40 0.09 -10.29 -0.71
CA ARG A 40 0.86 -10.90 -1.80
C ARG A 40 2.35 -10.89 -1.50
N ASP A 41 2.90 -9.74 -1.13
CA ASP A 41 4.32 -9.58 -0.81
C ASP A 41 4.75 -10.48 0.35
N ALA A 42 3.91 -10.58 1.39
CA ALA A 42 4.14 -11.46 2.53
C ALA A 42 4.11 -12.95 2.12
N GLN A 43 3.20 -13.34 1.22
CA GLN A 43 3.13 -14.70 0.69
C GLN A 43 4.38 -15.04 -0.13
N GLU A 44 4.78 -14.15 -1.04
CA GLU A 44 5.99 -14.32 -1.87
C GLU A 44 7.25 -14.42 -1.00
N SER A 45 7.40 -13.52 -0.03
CA SER A 45 8.52 -13.52 0.92
C SER A 45 8.56 -14.82 1.74
N ARG A 46 7.41 -15.32 2.22
CA ARG A 46 7.34 -16.60 2.94
C ARG A 46 7.74 -17.79 2.07
N LEU A 47 7.33 -17.81 0.81
CA LEU A 47 7.69 -18.89 -0.12
C LEU A 47 9.19 -18.87 -0.40
N ALA A 48 9.77 -17.70 -0.67
CA ALA A 48 11.19 -17.53 -0.90
C ALA A 48 12.03 -17.94 0.33
N TYR A 49 11.58 -17.59 1.54
CA TYR A 49 12.24 -18.01 2.78
C TYR A 49 12.22 -19.54 2.94
N ARG A 50 11.05 -20.17 2.75
CA ARG A 50 10.92 -21.63 2.83
C ARG A 50 11.73 -22.37 1.76
N ALA A 51 11.90 -21.77 0.60
CA ALA A 51 12.73 -22.32 -0.48
C ALA A 51 14.23 -22.13 -0.24
N GLY A 52 14.65 -21.46 0.84
CA GLY A 52 16.06 -21.13 1.11
C GLY A 52 16.64 -20.08 0.17
N LEU A 53 15.79 -19.35 -0.55
CA LEU A 53 16.19 -18.28 -1.48
C LEU A 53 16.42 -16.95 -0.78
N LEU A 54 15.94 -16.80 0.47
CA LEU A 54 16.22 -15.65 1.30
C LEU A 54 17.24 -16.01 2.39
N PRO A 55 18.22 -15.13 2.68
CA PRO A 55 19.11 -15.31 3.81
C PRO A 55 18.29 -15.43 5.10
N SER A 56 18.58 -16.45 5.90
CA SER A 56 18.03 -16.55 7.25
C SER A 56 18.74 -15.56 8.15
N TYR A 57 18.08 -14.46 8.48
CA TYR A 57 18.54 -13.53 9.51
C TYR A 57 18.12 -14.01 10.90
N THR A 58 18.95 -13.74 11.91
CA THR A 58 18.46 -13.71 13.29
C THR A 58 17.48 -12.54 13.47
N ALA A 59 16.71 -12.56 14.55
CA ALA A 59 15.81 -11.45 14.86
C ALA A 59 16.56 -10.11 14.97
N GLU A 60 17.77 -10.12 15.55
CA GLU A 60 18.61 -8.92 15.69
C GLU A 60 19.09 -8.39 14.34
N GLU A 61 19.52 -9.28 13.44
CA GLU A 61 19.97 -8.90 12.10
C GLU A 61 18.80 -8.34 11.26
N ALA A 62 17.61 -8.92 11.39
CA ALA A 62 16.42 -8.46 10.68
C ALA A 62 15.97 -7.07 11.17
N ILE A 63 15.99 -6.83 12.49
CA ILE A 63 15.64 -5.53 13.09
C ILE A 63 16.63 -4.45 12.65
N ALA A 64 17.94 -4.70 12.76
CA ALA A 64 18.97 -3.75 12.35
C ALA A 64 18.88 -3.39 10.85
N HIS A 65 18.58 -4.37 10.00
CA HIS A 65 18.37 -4.11 8.57
C HIS A 65 17.12 -3.26 8.31
N LEU A 66 16.01 -3.51 9.02
CA LEU A 66 14.79 -2.71 8.89
C LEU A 66 14.98 -1.27 9.34
N GLU A 67 15.69 -1.06 10.46
CA GLU A 67 16.02 0.28 10.97
C GLU A 67 16.85 1.08 9.94
N MET A 68 17.88 0.45 9.36
CA MET A 68 18.68 1.06 8.30
C MET A 68 17.85 1.44 7.06
N VAL A 69 16.95 0.56 6.62
CA VAL A 69 16.08 0.82 5.45
C VAL A 69 15.15 2.00 5.71
N LEU A 70 14.59 2.10 6.92
CA LEU A 70 13.71 3.21 7.30
C LEU A 70 14.45 4.54 7.34
N GLU A 71 15.66 4.58 7.91
CA GLU A 71 16.51 5.78 7.91
C GLU A 71 16.87 6.22 6.48
N THR A 72 17.14 5.27 5.59
CA THR A 72 17.50 5.58 4.18
C THR A 72 16.28 6.05 3.37
N SER A 73 15.06 5.63 3.73
CA SER A 73 13.83 6.05 3.05
C SER A 73 13.34 7.45 3.42
N ASP A 74 13.80 7.99 4.55
CA ASP A 74 13.50 9.38 4.97
C ASP A 74 14.45 10.41 4.32
N GLU A 75 15.49 9.97 3.60
CA GLU A 75 16.48 10.84 2.92
C GLU A 75 16.17 11.12 1.42
N LEU A 76 15.03 10.66 0.88
CA LEU A 76 14.57 10.87 -0.51
C LEU A 76 13.24 11.64 -0.57
#